data_AF-A0A950G9V0-F1
#
_entry.id   AF-A0A950G9V0-F1
#
_cell.length_a   1.000
_cell.length_b   1.000
_cell.length_c   1.000
_cell.angle_alpha   90.00
_cell.angle_beta   90.00
_cell.angle_gamma   90.00
#
_symmetry.space_group_name_H-M   'P 1'
#
loop_
_entity.id
_entity.type
_entity.pdbx_description
1 polymer ?
#
loop_
_entity_poly.entity_id
_entity_poly.type
_entity_poly.pdbx_seq_one_letter_code
_entity_poly.pdbx_strand_id
1 'polypeptide(L)'
;MGPDSRTLAVYLCGTSQQDTDLYVMINASASDVTFEIQEGRPGEWRLAFDTGLASPDDFPEPARCCVRSQSYVVRPRSIAGMIRGGA
;
A
#
# COMPACT_ATOMS: atom_id res chain seq x y z
N MET A 1 4.36 14.36 12.37
CA MET A 1 4.80 13.06 12.92
C MET A 1 5.48 13.34 14.25
N GLY A 2 5.00 12.75 15.35
CA GLY A 2 5.65 12.84 16.66
C GLY A 2 6.71 11.74 16.85
N PRO A 3 7.56 11.84 17.89
CA PRO A 3 8.62 10.86 18.16
C PRO A 3 8.11 9.43 18.38
N ASP A 4 6.87 9.28 18.85
CA ASP A 4 6.25 7.96 19.08
C ASP A 4 5.44 7.45 17.88
N SER A 5 5.43 8.15 16.74
CA SER A 5 4.69 7.70 15.57
C SER A 5 5.28 6.40 15.01
N ARG A 6 4.41 5.42 14.77
CA ARG A 6 4.80 4.11 14.22
C ARG A 6 4.14 3.82 12.87
N THR A 7 3.38 4.75 12.33
CA THR A 7 2.60 4.54 11.10
C THR A 7 2.78 5.74 10.17
N LEU A 8 2.96 5.46 8.88
CA LEU A 8 3.02 6.47 7.84
C LEU A 8 2.36 5.94 6.57
N ALA A 9 1.52 6.76 5.94
CA ALA A 9 1.04 6.51 4.58
C ALA A 9 1.51 7.65 3.67
N VAL A 10 1.97 7.31 2.48
CA VAL A 10 2.48 8.25 1.48
C VAL A 10 1.82 7.94 0.15
N TYR A 11 1.27 8.98 -0.48
CA TYR A 11 0.83 8.94 -1.87
C TYR A 11 1.84 9.70 -2.74
N LEU A 12 2.30 9.08 -3.82
CA LEU A 12 3.16 9.67 -4.83
C LEU A 12 2.41 9.70 -6.16
N CYS A 13 2.18 10.91 -6.68
CA CYS A 13 1.51 11.15 -7.96
C CYS A 13 2.51 10.97 -9.11
N GLY A 14 2.67 9.73 -9.58
CA GLY A 14 3.49 9.41 -10.74
C GLY A 14 2.90 9.96 -12.04
N THR A 15 1.58 10.10 -12.12
CA THR A 15 0.88 10.63 -13.31
C THR A 15 1.40 12.03 -13.70
N SER A 16 1.76 12.86 -12.71
CA SER A 16 2.35 14.18 -12.96
C SER A 16 3.69 14.13 -13.71
N GLN A 17 4.37 12.98 -13.67
CA GLN A 17 5.65 12.69 -14.31
C GLN A 17 5.51 11.68 -15.46
N GLN A 18 4.29 11.43 -15.95
CA GLN A 18 4.01 10.39 -16.96
C GLN A 18 4.37 8.96 -16.50
N ASP A 19 4.24 8.69 -15.19
CA ASP A 19 4.50 7.40 -14.57
C ASP A 19 3.29 6.91 -13.77
N THR A 20 3.41 5.74 -13.16
CA THR A 20 2.41 5.08 -12.31
C THR A 20 2.36 5.72 -10.92
N ASP A 21 1.15 5.95 -10.39
CA ASP A 21 0.99 6.41 -9.02
C ASP A 21 1.31 5.30 -8.03
N LEU A 22 1.88 5.68 -6.88
CA LEU A 22 2.23 4.77 -5.79
C LEU A 22 1.54 5.19 -4.50
N TYR A 23 0.97 4.22 -3.79
CA TYR A 23 0.49 4.38 -2.43
C TYR A 23 1.25 3.42 -1.51
N VAL A 24 1.95 3.95 -0.51
CA VAL A 24 2.78 3.16 0.41
C VAL A 24 2.27 3.34 1.82
N MET A 25 2.08 2.23 2.53
CA MET A 25 1.70 2.20 3.94
C MET A 25 2.76 1.46 4.74
N ILE A 26 3.28 2.11 5.78
CA ILE A 26 4.34 1.61 6.64
C ILE A 26 3.78 1.43 8.04
N ASN A 27 3.78 0.19 8.52
CA ASN A 27 3.45 -0.14 9.90
C ASN A 27 4.71 -0.58 10.66
N ALA A 28 5.32 0.36 11.37
CA ALA A 28 6.44 0.09 12.29
C ALA A 28 5.98 -0.30 13.71
N SER A 29 4.67 -0.50 13.94
CA SER A 29 4.13 -0.89 15.25
C SER A 29 4.24 -2.40 15.49
N ALA A 30 3.88 -2.84 16.69
CA ALA A 30 3.87 -4.26 17.08
C ALA A 30 2.50 -4.93 16.88
N SER A 31 1.53 -4.25 16.27
CA SER A 31 0.17 -4.75 16.06
C SER A 31 -0.28 -4.49 14.63
N ASP A 32 -1.31 -5.19 14.18
CA ASP A 32 -1.97 -4.89 12.91
C ASP A 32 -2.52 -3.47 12.95
N VAL A 33 -2.37 -2.76 11.83
CA VAL A 33 -2.93 -1.42 11.66
C VAL A 33 -3.78 -1.41 10.40
N THR A 34 -5.02 -0.95 10.54
CA THR A 34 -5.89 -0.65 9.39
C THR A 34 -5.62 0.78 8.95
N PHE A 35 -5.16 0.93 7.71
CA PHE A 35 -5.00 2.22 7.05
C PHE A 35 -6.22 2.51 6.20
N GLU A 36 -6.66 3.76 6.20
CA GLU A 36 -7.59 4.30 5.21
C GLU A 36 -6.80 4.88 4.03
N ILE A 37 -7.11 4.44 2.82
CA ILE A 37 -6.53 4.86 1.56
C ILE A 37 -7.26 6.15 1.13
N GLN A 38 -6.53 7.25 1.22
CA GLN A 38 -7.12 8.59 1.03
C GLN A 38 -7.26 9.03 -0.44
N GLU A 39 -6.58 8.35 -1.35
CA GLU A 39 -6.53 8.73 -2.78
C GLU A 39 -7.05 7.60 -3.66
N GLY A 40 -7.84 7.95 -4.68
CA GLY A 40 -8.44 6.98 -5.61
C GLY A 40 -9.67 6.26 -5.10
N ARG A 41 -10.18 5.35 -5.92
CA ARG A 41 -11.40 4.57 -5.65
C ARG A 41 -11.07 3.10 -5.41
N PRO A 42 -11.90 2.39 -4.63
CA PRO A 42 -11.84 0.93 -4.54
C PRO A 42 -11.78 0.30 -5.94
N GLY A 43 -10.84 -0.63 -6.13
CA GLY A 43 -10.61 -1.32 -7.39
C GLY A 43 -9.62 -0.63 -8.34
N GLU A 44 -9.26 0.64 -8.12
CA GLU A 44 -8.24 1.33 -8.93
C GLU A 44 -6.82 0.92 -8.53
N TRP A 45 -6.61 0.60 -7.25
CA TRP A 45 -5.32 0.17 -6.72
C TRP A 45 -5.09 -1.32 -6.93
N ARG A 46 -3.89 -1.67 -7.39
CA ARG A 46 -3.38 -3.04 -7.47
C ARG A 46 -2.25 -3.22 -6.46
N LEU A 47 -2.31 -4.28 -5.66
CA LEU A 47 -1.23 -4.59 -4.71
C LEU A 47 0.05 -4.94 -5.49
N ALA A 48 1.11 -4.17 -5.27
CA ALA A 48 2.43 -4.40 -5.86
C ALA A 48 3.32 -5.22 -4.93
N PHE A 49 3.26 -4.96 -3.63
CA PHE A 49 3.94 -5.75 -2.61
C PHE A 49 3.27 -5.61 -1.24
N ASP A 50 3.44 -6.62 -0.38
CA ASP A 50 3.10 -6.60 1.04
C ASP A 50 4.06 -7.52 1.81
N THR A 51 5.02 -6.94 2.52
CA THR A 51 6.03 -7.70 3.26
C THR A 51 5.48 -8.38 4.51
N GLY A 52 4.21 -8.17 4.84
CA GLY A 52 3.51 -8.91 5.88
C GLY A 52 3.00 -10.27 5.39
N LEU A 53 2.91 -10.49 4.08
CA LEU A 53 2.55 -11.78 3.49
C LEU A 53 3.78 -12.71 3.42
N ALA A 54 3.53 -14.01 3.31
CA ALA A 54 4.60 -14.99 3.08
C ALA A 54 4.88 -15.09 1.58
N SER A 55 6.12 -15.33 1.18
CA SER A 55 6.44 -15.57 -0.23
C SER A 55 5.74 -16.81 -0.77
N PRO A 56 5.27 -16.78 -2.04
CA PRO A 56 5.49 -15.73 -3.05
C PRO A 56 4.44 -14.60 -3.04
N ASP A 57 3.52 -14.58 -2.06
CA ASP A 57 2.42 -13.62 -2.03
C ASP A 57 2.85 -12.21 -1.62
N ASP A 58 4.07 -12.05 -1.09
CA ASP A 58 4.67 -10.77 -0.69
C ASP A 58 5.01 -9.87 -1.89
N PHE A 59 5.26 -10.45 -3.06
CA PHE A 59 5.45 -9.77 -4.35
C PHE A 59 4.61 -10.47 -5.44
N PRO A 60 3.29 -10.22 -5.50
CA PRO A 60 2.42 -10.90 -6.45
C PRO A 60 2.75 -10.48 -7.90
N GLU A 61 3.10 -11.45 -8.74
CA GLU A 61 3.36 -11.23 -10.18
C GLU A 61 2.30 -11.92 -11.08
N PRO A 62 1.67 -11.19 -12.04
CA PRO A 62 1.63 -9.71 -12.14
C PRO A 62 0.92 -9.11 -10.92
N ALA A 63 0.86 -7.79 -10.74
CA ALA A 63 0.08 -7.18 -9.65
C ALA A 63 -1.41 -7.63 -9.72
N ARG A 64 -1.78 -8.68 -8.98
CA ARG A 64 -3.02 -9.46 -9.26
C ARG A 64 -4.26 -8.91 -8.56
N CYS A 65 -4.10 -8.44 -7.33
CA CYS A 65 -5.24 -8.21 -6.45
C CYS A 65 -5.62 -6.73 -6.43
N CYS A 66 -6.74 -6.43 -7.10
CA CYS A 66 -7.42 -5.14 -6.92
C CYS A 66 -7.80 -4.99 -5.45
N VAL A 67 -7.40 -3.87 -4.86
CA VAL A 67 -7.77 -3.52 -3.49
C VAL A 67 -9.20 -2.97 -3.55
N ARG A 68 -10.16 -3.84 -3.18
CA ARG A 68 -11.60 -3.58 -3.30
C ARG A 68 -12.21 -2.77 -2.15
N SER A 69 -11.40 -2.42 -1.16
CA SER A 69 -11.80 -1.60 -0.02
C SER A 69 -11.03 -0.28 -0.04
N GLN A 70 -11.57 0.76 0.60
CA GLN A 70 -10.78 1.95 0.94
C GLN A 70 -9.88 1.72 2.16
N SER A 71 -9.99 0.57 2.82
CA SER A 71 -9.14 0.21 3.95
C SER A 71 -8.23 -0.97 3.62
N TYR A 72 -7.03 -0.97 4.19
CA TYR A 72 -6.07 -2.07 4.05
C TYR A 72 -5.38 -2.34 5.38
N VAL A 73 -5.26 -3.61 5.74
CA VAL A 73 -4.58 -4.03 6.97
C VAL A 73 -3.12 -4.30 6.66
N VAL A 74 -2.23 -3.59 7.34
CA VAL A 74 -0.79 -3.82 7.27
C VAL A 74 -0.34 -4.49 8.56
N ARG A 75 0.31 -5.65 8.45
CA ARG A 75 0.79 -6.46 9.57
C ARG A 75 1.87 -5.75 10.40
N PRO A 76 2.20 -6.23 11.61
CA PRO A 76 3.20 -5.59 12.45
C PRO A 76 4.54 -5.58 11.75
N ARG A 77 5.30 -4.48 11.91
CA ARG A 77 6.66 -4.35 11.36
C ARG A 77 6.75 -4.64 9.85
N SER A 78 5.75 -4.23 9.09
CA SER A 78 5.68 -4.50 7.64
C SER A 78 5.33 -3.26 6.83
N ILE A 79 5.51 -3.38 5.51
CA ILE A 79 5.23 -2.34 4.53
C ILE A 79 4.43 -2.95 3.38
N ALA A 80 3.40 -2.22 2.93
CA ALA A 80 2.61 -2.56 1.76
C ALA A 80 2.61 -1.41 0.75
N GLY A 81 2.69 -1.76 -0.54
CA GLY A 81 2.72 -0.82 -1.65
C GLY A 81 1.72 -1.19 -2.72
N MET A 82 1.03 -0.19 -3.25
CA MET A 82 0.01 -0.34 -4.28
C MET A 82 0.27 0.63 -5.42
N ILE A 83 -0.10 0.21 -6.62
CA ILE A 83 0.06 1.00 -7.84
C ILE A 83 -1.29 1.29 -8.50
N ARG A 84 -1.40 2.48 -9.11
CA ARG A 84 -2.57 2.94 -9.88
C ARG A 84 -2.10 3.74 -11.10
N GLY A 85 -2.70 3.51 -12.26
CA GLY A 85 -2.18 4.05 -13.53
C GLY A 85 -1.09 3.12 -14.10
N GLY A 86 -0.84 3.21 -15.40
CA GLY A 86 -0.03 2.22 -16.13
C GLY A 86 -0.84 0.98 -16.54
N ALA A 87 -0.86 0.69 -17.84
CA ALA A 87 -1.37 -0.55 -18.42
C ALA A 87 -0.32 -1.66 -18.30
#